data_AF-A0A5R8MV25-F1
#
_entry.id   AF-A0A5R8MV25-F1
#
_cell.length_a   1.000
_cell.length_b   1.000
_cell.length_c   1.000
_cell.angle_alpha   90.00
_cell.angle_beta   90.00
_cell.angle_gamma   90.00
#
_symmetry.space_group_name_H-M   'P 1'
#
loop_
_entity.id
_entity.type
_entity.pdbx_description
1 polymer ?
#
loop_
_entity_poly.entity_id
_entity_poly.type
_entity_poly.pdbx_seq_one_letter_code
_entity_poly.pdbx_strand_id
1 'polypeptide(L)'
;MIASERFERAAVLGVAVAEETRRLLRHHLSSPEEGGDGTVLVDVPYPDAAVLAAVLDVAAECFGERGDSIEEARQAALETLLQLAGFDGESQLNPGVSAGEQS
;
A
#
# COMPACT_ATOMS: atom_id res chain seq x y z
N MET A 1 13.39 9.91 -25.41
CA MET A 1 12.33 8.88 -25.47
C MET A 1 12.54 7.76 -24.44
N ILE A 2 13.79 7.34 -24.16
CA ILE A 2 14.12 6.23 -23.23
C ILE A 2 13.73 6.50 -21.76
N ALA A 3 13.72 7.76 -21.30
CA ALA A 3 13.39 8.09 -19.92
C ALA A 3 11.89 7.88 -19.59
N SER A 4 10.97 8.30 -20.47
CA SER A 4 9.50 8.17 -20.25
C SER A 4 9.10 6.70 -20.11
N GLU A 5 9.54 5.86 -21.05
CA GLU A 5 9.24 4.43 -21.05
C GLU A 5 9.78 3.72 -19.79
N ARG A 6 10.96 4.15 -19.31
CA ARG A 6 11.53 3.62 -18.06
C ARG A 6 10.71 4.01 -16.83
N PHE A 7 10.24 5.26 -16.75
CA PHE A 7 9.41 5.72 -15.64
C PHE A 7 8.02 5.08 -15.68
N GLU A 8 7.42 4.91 -16.87
CA GLU A 8 6.16 4.20 -17.04
C GLU A 8 6.25 2.74 -16.55
N ARG A 9 7.31 2.01 -16.94
CA ARG A 9 7.54 0.65 -16.44
C ARG A 9 7.75 0.59 -14.93
N ALA A 10 8.48 1.56 -14.36
CA ALA A 10 8.68 1.64 -12.92
C ALA A 10 7.36 1.89 -12.18
N ALA A 11 6.50 2.76 -12.71
CA ALA A 11 5.18 3.02 -12.14
C ALA A 11 4.29 1.76 -12.17
N VAL A 12 4.27 1.02 -13.30
CA VAL A 12 3.52 -0.24 -13.41
C VAL A 12 4.02 -1.28 -12.41
N LEU A 13 5.35 -1.39 -12.22
CA LEU A 13 5.92 -2.29 -11.22
C LEU A 13 5.55 -1.87 -9.79
N GLY A 14 5.54 -0.57 -9.49
CA GLY A 14 5.07 -0.05 -8.20
C GLY A 14 3.62 -0.44 -7.89
N VAL A 15 2.73 -0.33 -8.88
CA VAL A 15 1.33 -0.77 -8.75
C VAL A 15 1.23 -2.27 -8.51
N ALA A 16 2.01 -3.09 -9.22
CA ALA A 16 2.01 -4.53 -9.03
C ALA A 16 2.46 -4.93 -7.61
N VAL A 17 3.49 -4.26 -7.07
CA VAL A 17 3.95 -4.48 -5.68
C VAL A 17 2.87 -4.08 -4.67
N ALA A 18 2.17 -2.96 -4.90
CA ALA A 18 1.08 -2.52 -4.03
C ALA A 18 -0.08 -3.54 -3.99
N GLU A 19 -0.50 -4.06 -5.16
CA GLU A 19 -1.56 -5.07 -5.22
C GLU A 19 -1.16 -6.42 -4.61
N GLU A 20 0.09 -6.86 -4.77
CA GLU A 20 0.54 -8.09 -4.11
C GLU A 20 0.66 -7.92 -2.59
N THR A 21 1.14 -6.75 -2.14
CA THR A 21 1.15 -6.40 -0.70
C THR A 21 -0.25 -6.45 -0.11
N ARG A 22 -1.24 -5.90 -0.83
CA ARG A 22 -2.66 -6.00 -0.48
C ARG A 22 -3.13 -7.45 -0.39
N ARG A 23 -2.80 -8.28 -1.39
CA ARG A 23 -3.20 -9.69 -1.43
C ARG A 23 -2.65 -10.46 -0.24
N LEU A 24 -1.40 -10.20 0.12
CA LEU A 24 -0.72 -10.79 1.28
C LEU A 24 -1.39 -10.32 2.58
N LEU A 25 -1.63 -9.02 2.74
CA LEU A 25 -2.36 -8.51 3.91
C LEU A 25 -3.76 -9.11 4.04
N ARG A 26 -4.52 -9.22 2.94
CA ARG A 26 -5.84 -9.88 2.93
C ARG A 26 -5.80 -11.32 3.39
N HIS A 27 -4.75 -12.04 3.01
CA HIS A 27 -4.60 -13.43 3.40
C HIS A 27 -4.51 -13.55 4.92
N HIS A 28 -3.74 -12.66 5.55
CA HIS A 28 -3.47 -12.68 6.99
C HIS A 28 -4.53 -11.97 7.84
N LEU A 29 -5.33 -11.06 7.25
CA LEU A 29 -6.46 -10.37 7.89
C LEU A 29 -7.67 -11.26 8.21
N SER A 30 -7.60 -12.57 8.02
CA SER A 30 -8.74 -13.48 8.24
C SER A 30 -9.11 -13.69 9.72
N SER A 31 -8.23 -13.29 10.65
CA SER A 31 -8.48 -13.34 12.10
C SER A 31 -7.79 -12.16 12.82
N PRO A 32 -8.28 -10.92 12.63
CA PRO A 32 -7.71 -9.77 13.31
C PRO A 32 -8.00 -9.82 14.81
N GLU A 33 -6.99 -9.59 15.64
CA GLU A 33 -7.17 -9.35 17.06
C GLU A 33 -7.21 -7.84 17.30
N GLU A 34 -8.29 -7.33 17.92
CA GLU A 34 -8.34 -5.94 18.34
C GLU A 34 -7.53 -5.76 19.62
N GLY A 35 -6.48 -4.94 19.56
CA GLY A 35 -5.74 -4.49 20.72
C GLY A 35 -6.57 -3.54 21.59
N GLY A 36 -6.19 -3.40 22.86
CA GLY A 36 -6.92 -2.56 23.84
C GLY A 36 -6.98 -1.05 23.52
N ASP A 37 -6.24 -0.59 22.51
CA ASP A 37 -6.20 0.80 22.02
C ASP A 37 -6.96 0.98 20.69
N GLY A 38 -7.76 -0.01 20.27
CA GLY A 38 -8.46 0.02 18.98
C GLY A 38 -7.54 -0.22 17.76
N THR A 39 -6.26 -0.52 18.00
CA THR A 39 -5.33 -0.98 16.96
C THR A 39 -5.64 -2.42 16.56
N VAL A 40 -5.80 -2.68 15.26
CA VAL A 40 -5.94 -4.05 14.75
C VAL A 40 -4.56 -4.69 14.63
N LEU A 41 -4.33 -5.79 15.35
CA LEU A 41 -3.14 -6.61 15.24
C LEU A 41 -3.37 -7.66 14.15
N VAL A 42 -2.45 -7.69 13.18
CA VAL A 42 -2.40 -8.69 12.12
C VAL A 42 -1.14 -9.49 12.30
N ASP A 43 -1.29 -10.78 12.62
CA ASP A 43 -0.14 -11.67 12.66
C ASP A 43 0.22 -12.11 11.24
N VAL A 44 1.46 -11.85 10.83
CA VAL A 44 1.98 -12.20 9.50
C VAL A 44 3.17 -13.14 9.72
N PRO A 45 3.06 -14.44 9.41
CA PRO A 45 4.15 -15.38 9.62
C PRO A 45 5.30 -15.16 8.62
N TYR A 46 6.48 -15.69 8.95
CA TYR A 46 7.59 -15.81 8.01
C TYR A 46 7.19 -16.75 6.84
N PRO A 47 7.53 -16.43 5.58
CA PRO A 47 8.42 -15.35 5.12
C PRO A 47 7.74 -14.00 4.86
N ASP A 48 6.42 -13.96 4.87
CA ASP A 48 5.61 -12.83 4.42
C ASP A 48 5.90 -11.54 5.20
N ALA A 49 6.13 -11.64 6.52
CA ALA A 49 6.48 -10.49 7.36
C ALA A 49 7.80 -9.83 6.94
N ALA A 50 8.80 -10.62 6.51
CA ALA A 50 10.09 -10.07 6.08
C ALA A 50 9.96 -9.28 4.77
N VAL A 51 9.13 -9.79 3.85
CA VAL A 51 8.85 -9.13 2.58
C VAL A 51 8.07 -7.84 2.82
N LEU A 52 7.03 -7.90 3.65
CA LEU A 52 6.21 -6.73 3.99
C LEU A 52 7.03 -5.63 4.66
N ALA A 53 7.87 -5.98 5.65
CA ALA A 53 8.75 -5.03 6.31
C ALA A 53 9.71 -4.34 5.32
N ALA A 54 10.35 -5.12 4.43
CA ALA A 54 11.25 -4.56 3.44
C ALA A 54 10.57 -3.58 2.46
N VAL A 55 9.32 -3.89 2.05
CA VAL A 55 8.54 -2.99 1.19
C VAL A 55 8.18 -1.70 1.94
N LEU A 56 7.76 -1.80 3.20
CA LEU A 56 7.40 -0.64 4.02
C LEU A 56 8.60 0.24 4.34
N ASP A 57 9.78 -0.35 4.56
CA ASP A 57 11.03 0.39 4.77
C ASP A 57 11.38 1.26 3.56
N VAL A 58 11.40 0.65 2.38
CA VAL A 58 11.70 1.38 1.13
C VAL A 58 10.63 2.43 0.84
N ALA A 59 9.36 2.11 1.10
CA ALA A 59 8.27 3.06 0.93
C ALA A 59 8.39 4.26 1.90
N ALA A 60 8.72 4.01 3.17
CA ALA A 60 8.95 5.06 4.17
C ALA A 60 10.10 6.01 3.75
N GLU A 61 11.20 5.47 3.23
CA GLU A 61 12.30 6.28 2.67
C GLU A 61 11.83 7.15 1.50
N CYS A 62 10.92 6.64 0.67
CA CYS A 62 10.41 7.34 -0.50
C CYS A 62 9.38 8.43 -0.17
N PHE A 63 8.55 8.23 0.86
CA PHE A 63 7.54 9.21 1.28
C PHE A 63 8.10 10.32 2.20
N GLY A 64 9.33 10.15 2.70
CA GLY A 64 10.00 11.09 3.63
C GLY A 64 9.49 10.97 5.06
N GLU A 65 10.13 11.67 6.00
CA GLU A 65 9.79 11.68 7.44
C GLU A 65 8.37 12.23 7.70
N ARG A 66 7.36 11.37 7.52
CA ARG A 66 6.01 11.56 8.08
C ARG A 66 5.96 10.82 9.41
N GLY A 67 6.59 11.39 10.44
CA GLY A 67 6.60 10.84 11.79
C GLY A 67 7.90 11.13 12.53
N ASP A 68 7.84 11.06 13.86
CA ASP A 68 9.01 11.18 14.75
C ASP A 68 9.74 9.83 14.93
N SER A 69 9.21 8.73 14.33
CA SER A 69 9.79 7.38 14.40
C SER A 69 9.63 6.55 13.11
N ILE A 70 10.44 5.49 12.98
CA ILE A 70 10.41 4.54 11.85
C ILE A 70 9.06 3.82 11.76
N GLU A 71 8.50 3.38 12.89
CA GLU A 71 7.19 2.74 12.96
C GLU A 71 6.07 3.65 12.44
N GLU A 72 6.10 4.94 12.75
CA GLU A 72 5.12 5.91 12.22
C GLU A 72 5.26 6.09 10.70
N ALA A 73 6.49 6.17 10.20
CA ALA A 73 6.74 6.27 8.76
C ALA A 73 6.29 5.02 8.00
N ARG A 74 6.52 3.83 8.56
CA ARG A 74 6.00 2.54 8.05
C ARG A 74 4.48 2.52 8.04
N GLN A 75 3.83 3.01 9.11
CA GLN A 75 2.38 3.08 9.21
C GLN A 75 1.79 4.00 8.14
N ALA A 76 2.39 5.18 7.92
CA ALA A 76 1.98 6.10 6.87
C ALA A 76 2.16 5.51 5.45
N ALA A 77 3.25 4.76 5.23
CA ALA A 77 3.47 4.04 3.97
C ALA A 77 2.42 2.93 3.77
N LEU A 78 2.10 2.18 4.82
CA LEU A 78 1.06 1.15 4.81
C LEU A 78 -0.31 1.74 4.50
N GLU A 79 -0.69 2.85 5.14
CA GLU A 79 -1.95 3.55 4.86
C GLU A 79 -2.06 3.94 3.38
N THR A 80 -0.99 4.49 2.81
CA THR A 80 -0.93 4.84 1.39
C THR A 80 -1.10 3.61 0.48
N LEU A 81 -0.47 2.49 0.82
CA LEU A 81 -0.63 1.23 0.07
C LEU A 81 -2.07 0.70 0.16
N LEU A 82 -2.71 0.78 1.33
CA LEU A 82 -4.10 0.38 1.52
C LEU A 82 -5.07 1.28 0.73
N GLN A 83 -4.83 2.59 0.70
CA GLN A 83 -5.62 3.54 -0.11
C GLN A 83 -5.49 3.25 -1.61
N LEU A 84 -4.27 3.02 -2.10
CA LEU A 84 -4.02 2.65 -3.50
C LEU A 84 -4.70 1.32 -3.86
N ALA A 85 -4.68 0.39 -2.92
CA ALA A 85 -5.32 -0.90 -3.07
C ALA A 85 -6.83 -0.87 -2.78
N GLY A 86 -7.47 0.28 -2.61
CA GLY A 86 -8.91 0.39 -2.39
C GLY A 86 -9.42 -0.41 -1.18
N PHE A 87 -8.65 -0.42 -0.08
CA PHE A 87 -9.12 -0.89 1.22
C PHE A 87 -9.92 0.18 1.97
N ASP A 88 -9.76 1.45 1.61
CA ASP A 88 -10.80 2.45 1.82
C ASP A 88 -11.85 2.30 0.74
N GLY A 89 -13.08 2.00 1.12
CA GLY A 89 -14.23 1.89 0.22
C GLY A 89 -14.56 3.15 -0.58
N GLU A 90 -13.77 4.23 -0.43
CA GLU A 90 -13.90 5.53 -1.07
C GLU A 90 -12.59 6.06 -1.70
N SER A 91 -11.69 5.17 -2.17
CA SER A 91 -10.46 5.63 -2.84
C SER A 91 -10.77 6.37 -4.16
N GLN A 92 -10.65 7.71 -4.14
CA GLN A 92 -10.83 8.61 -5.28
C GLN A 92 -9.64 8.62 -6.26
N LEU A 93 -8.67 7.71 -6.11
CA LEU A 93 -7.48 7.64 -6.98
C LEU A 93 -7.74 6.96 -8.32
N ASN A 94 -8.92 6.34 -8.49
CA ASN A 94 -9.49 6.00 -9.79
C ASN A 94 -10.87 6.66 -9.92
N PRO A 95 -10.96 7.99 -10.14
CA PRO A 95 -12.21 8.55 -10.61
C PRO A 95 -12.39 7.95 -12.00
N GLY A 96 -13.35 7.05 -12.13
CA GLY A 96 -13.69 6.41 -13.39
C GLY A 96 -13.70 7.45 -14.50
N VAL A 97 -13.04 7.12 -15.60
CA VAL A 97 -12.98 7.87 -16.86
C VAL A 97 -14.31 8.59 -17.10
N SER A 98 -14.40 9.83 -16.65
CA SER A 98 -15.57 10.66 -16.86
C SER A 98 -15.32 11.45 -18.13
N ALA A 99 -15.55 10.80 -19.28
CA ALA A 99 -15.60 11.47 -20.57
C ALA A 99 -16.39 10.62 -21.59
N GLY A 100 -17.72 10.75 -21.51
CA GLY A 100 -18.59 10.98 -22.65
C GLY A 100 -18.77 9.87 -23.69
N GLU A 101 -19.99 9.33 -23.73
CA GLU A 101 -20.70 9.17 -25.00
C GLU A 101 -22.07 9.81 -24.85
N GLN A 102 -22.19 10.99 -25.47
CA GLN A 102 -23.45 11.64 -25.78
C GLN A 102 -24.18 10.78 -26.83
N SER A 103 -25.43 10.40 -26.55
CA SER A 103 -26.52 10.32 -27.52
C SER A 103 -27.84 10.10 -26.80
#